data_AF-A0AAE1S1F9-F1
#
_entry.id   AF-A0AAE1S1F9-F1
#
_cell.length_a   1.000
_cell.length_b   1.000
_cell.length_c   1.000
_cell.angle_alpha   90.00
_cell.angle_beta   90.00
_cell.angle_gamma   90.00
#
_symmetry.space_group_name_H-M   'P 1'
#
loop_
_entity.id
_entity.type
_entity.pdbx_description
1 polymer ?
#
loop_
_entity_poly.entity_id
_entity_poly.type
_entity_poly.pdbx_seq_one_letter_code
_entity_poly.pdbx_strand_id
1 'polypeptide(L)'
;MKSIIFSFLLLSTTLSLFPLTGFSSTFTSDNPIVLPTTTEDNGLPVLPEVLDINGEPLLIGQEYHILSAVWGAGGGGVYLTKIGNTKCPNAVVQHGRDTQQGMPVKFLTRLPTHPPFDVIRETNEVEIMFSIRSTPRCDNGTYWMVDNPDMTARGTRFVVTSAIKIVPNIWFNIEKLSKTLPFYKLRHCPSRSICPTCPCSDVGLTILKGYRRLALTNQPFMVVFKKVQKSTDA
;
A
#
# COMPACT_ATOMS: atom_id res chain seq x y z
N MET A 1 59.44 -43.43 22.91
CA MET A 1 59.26 -42.03 23.35
C MET A 1 58.33 -41.32 22.37
N LYS A 2 57.19 -40.83 22.86
CA LYS A 2 56.26 -39.82 22.29
C LYS A 2 55.71 -40.15 20.88
N SER A 3 54.53 -40.75 20.73
CA SER A 3 53.18 -40.19 20.95
C SER A 3 52.95 -38.86 20.22
N ILE A 4 52.38 -38.93 19.02
CA ILE A 4 51.57 -37.85 18.44
C ILE A 4 50.35 -38.51 17.79
N ILE A 5 49.21 -38.28 18.44
CA ILE A 5 47.86 -38.66 18.04
C ILE A 5 47.46 -37.70 16.91
N PHE A 6 47.25 -38.19 15.69
CA PHE A 6 46.52 -37.46 14.66
C PHE A 6 45.16 -38.11 14.48
N SER A 7 44.16 -37.38 14.99
CA SER A 7 42.74 -37.67 14.89
C SER A 7 42.31 -37.66 13.41
N PHE A 8 41.99 -38.83 12.86
CA PHE A 8 41.31 -38.96 11.58
C PHE A 8 39.81 -38.80 11.82
N LEU A 9 39.31 -37.57 11.76
CA LEU A 9 37.89 -37.31 11.63
C LEU A 9 37.52 -37.35 10.14
N LEU A 10 36.71 -38.36 9.81
CA LEU A 10 36.17 -38.62 8.47
C LEU A 10 35.45 -37.39 7.91
N LEU A 11 35.91 -36.88 6.77
CA LEU A 11 35.09 -36.02 5.91
C LEU A 11 34.44 -36.88 4.83
N SER A 12 33.21 -37.29 5.13
CA SER A 12 32.27 -37.96 4.25
C SER A 12 31.98 -37.11 3.00
N THR A 13 32.50 -37.51 1.85
CA THR A 13 32.07 -36.98 0.54
C THR A 13 30.86 -37.78 0.05
N THR A 14 29.66 -37.41 0.51
CA THR A 14 28.42 -37.82 -0.17
C THR A 14 27.98 -36.67 -1.07
N LEU A 15 28.27 -36.82 -2.35
CA LEU A 15 27.75 -35.99 -3.42
C LEU A 15 26.26 -36.29 -3.58
N SER A 16 25.40 -35.62 -2.79
CA SER A 16 23.95 -35.71 -2.97
C SER A 16 23.56 -34.89 -4.20
N LEU A 17 23.29 -35.58 -5.30
CA LEU A 17 22.52 -35.07 -6.43
C LEU A 17 21.15 -34.64 -5.92
N PHE A 18 20.95 -33.35 -5.64
CA PHE A 18 19.62 -32.80 -5.50
C PHE A 18 18.98 -32.81 -6.90
N PRO A 19 17.87 -33.52 -7.12
CA PRO A 19 17.09 -33.28 -8.32
C PRO A 19 16.59 -31.84 -8.23
N LEU A 20 17.01 -31.00 -9.18
CA LEU A 20 16.36 -29.74 -9.48
C LEU A 20 14.93 -30.07 -9.93
N THR A 21 14.04 -30.28 -8.98
CA THR A 21 12.61 -30.15 -9.22
C THR A 21 12.40 -28.68 -9.54
N GLY A 22 12.39 -28.36 -10.83
CA GLY A 22 11.94 -27.07 -11.31
C GLY A 22 10.57 -26.83 -10.67
N PHE A 23 10.51 -25.83 -9.79
CA PHE A 23 9.24 -25.24 -9.40
C PHE A 23 8.68 -24.63 -10.68
N SER A 24 7.91 -25.43 -11.41
CA SER A 24 6.94 -24.93 -12.37
C SER A 24 5.93 -24.17 -11.54
N SER A 25 6.17 -22.87 -11.36
CA SER A 25 5.17 -21.96 -10.82
C SER A 25 4.07 -21.85 -11.87
N THR A 26 3.13 -22.80 -11.84
CA THR A 26 1.80 -22.54 -12.35
C THR A 26 1.26 -21.41 -11.48
N PHE A 27 1.36 -20.18 -12.00
CA PHE A 27 0.61 -19.04 -11.46
C PHE A 27 -0.86 -19.32 -11.74
N THR A 28 -1.51 -20.06 -10.85
CA THR A 28 -2.95 -19.96 -10.69
C THR A 28 -3.18 -18.56 -10.18
N SER A 29 -3.59 -17.67 -11.08
CA SER A 29 -4.23 -16.42 -10.73
C SER A 29 -5.58 -16.78 -10.08
N ASP A 30 -5.52 -17.22 -8.82
CA ASP A 30 -6.67 -17.19 -7.94
C ASP A 30 -6.89 -15.72 -7.58
N ASN A 31 -7.45 -14.97 -8.53
CA ASN A 31 -8.12 -13.72 -8.24
C ASN A 31 -9.60 -14.10 -8.02
N PRO A 32 -9.99 -14.60 -6.83
CA PRO A 32 -11.35 -14.99 -6.59
C PRO A 32 -12.22 -13.74 -6.76
N ILE A 33 -13.21 -13.84 -7.64
CA ILE A 33 -14.32 -12.90 -7.69
C ILE A 33 -14.85 -12.80 -6.26
N VAL A 34 -14.67 -11.64 -5.63
CA VAL A 34 -15.27 -11.36 -4.32
C VAL A 34 -16.76 -11.23 -4.58
N LEU A 35 -17.49 -12.32 -4.31
CA LEU A 35 -18.95 -12.32 -4.35
C LEU A 35 -19.45 -11.39 -3.23
N PRO A 36 -20.37 -10.46 -3.50
CA PRO A 36 -20.97 -9.64 -2.46
C PRO A 36 -21.60 -10.50 -1.38
N THR A 37 -21.29 -10.18 -0.13
CA THR A 37 -21.73 -10.99 1.02
C THR A 37 -23.12 -10.61 1.54
N THR A 38 -23.83 -9.66 0.93
CA THR A 38 -25.22 -9.32 1.29
C THR A 38 -25.97 -8.78 0.08
N THR A 39 -27.01 -9.49 -0.36
CA THR A 39 -28.06 -8.94 -1.23
C THR A 39 -29.06 -8.19 -0.37
N GLU A 40 -29.10 -6.87 -0.45
CA GLU A 40 -30.33 -6.12 -0.12
C GLU A 40 -31.29 -6.12 -1.33
N ASP A 41 -32.53 -5.72 -1.07
CA ASP A 41 -33.79 -5.77 -1.84
C ASP A 41 -33.74 -5.31 -3.33
N ASN A 42 -32.57 -4.89 -3.83
CA ASN A 42 -32.35 -4.48 -5.23
C ASN A 42 -31.34 -5.36 -5.99
N GLY A 43 -30.81 -6.43 -5.38
CA GLY A 43 -29.94 -7.41 -6.05
C GLY A 43 -28.54 -6.92 -6.44
N LEU A 44 -28.12 -5.73 -5.99
CA LEU A 44 -26.79 -5.17 -6.27
C LEU A 44 -25.75 -5.67 -5.24
N PRO A 45 -24.52 -6.03 -5.68
CA PRO A 45 -23.42 -6.42 -4.80
C PRO A 45 -23.02 -5.35 -3.76
N VAL A 46 -23.29 -5.57 -2.47
CA VAL A 46 -22.65 -4.75 -1.42
C VAL A 46 -21.19 -5.15 -1.27
N LEU A 47 -20.29 -4.21 -1.53
CA LEU A 47 -18.85 -4.41 -1.40
C LEU A 47 -18.43 -4.45 0.07
N PRO A 48 -17.45 -5.31 0.46
CA PRO A 48 -16.96 -5.40 1.83
C PRO A 48 -16.42 -4.08 2.37
N GLU A 49 -16.45 -3.90 3.68
CA GLU A 49 -15.94 -2.71 4.35
C GLU A 49 -14.43 -2.83 4.58
N VAL A 50 -13.72 -1.71 4.45
CA VAL A 50 -12.32 -1.64 4.87
C VAL A 50 -12.30 -1.40 6.37
N LEU A 51 -11.57 -2.24 7.11
CA LEU A 51 -11.51 -2.21 8.56
C LEU A 51 -10.17 -1.68 9.06
N ASP A 52 -10.21 -0.99 10.20
CA ASP A 52 -9.01 -0.62 10.95
C ASP A 52 -8.48 -1.78 11.80
N ILE A 53 -7.36 -1.56 12.49
CA ILE A 53 -6.74 -2.57 13.37
C ILE A 53 -7.62 -3.00 14.56
N ASN A 54 -8.67 -2.25 14.89
CA ASN A 54 -9.62 -2.61 15.94
C ASN A 54 -10.84 -3.36 15.36
N GLY A 55 -10.90 -3.56 14.05
CA GLY A 55 -12.05 -4.16 13.37
C GLY A 55 -13.19 -3.18 13.11
N GLU A 56 -12.99 -1.87 13.31
CA GLU A 56 -14.00 -0.85 13.00
C GLU A 56 -13.91 -0.44 11.53
N PRO A 57 -15.03 -0.15 10.85
CA PRO A 57 -15.00 0.36 9.49
C PRO A 57 -14.26 1.70 9.38
N LEU A 58 -13.51 1.88 8.28
CA LEU A 58 -12.96 3.17 7.91
C LEU A 58 -14.09 4.11 7.52
N LEU A 59 -14.09 5.31 8.12
CA LEU A 59 -15.08 6.35 7.86
C LEU A 59 -14.50 7.43 6.96
N ILE A 60 -15.33 7.92 6.04
CA ILE A 60 -14.99 9.02 5.14
C ILE A 60 -14.59 10.25 5.96
N GLY A 61 -13.48 10.89 5.57
CA GLY A 61 -13.01 12.13 6.18
C GLY A 61 -12.40 12.00 7.58
N GLN A 62 -12.44 10.81 8.19
CA GLN A 62 -11.76 10.54 9.46
C GLN A 62 -10.27 10.26 9.24
N GLU A 63 -9.48 10.45 10.28
CA GLU A 63 -8.02 10.40 10.21
C GLU A 63 -7.50 9.01 10.60
N TYR A 64 -6.62 8.47 9.76
CA TYR A 64 -5.99 7.17 9.95
C TYR A 64 -4.49 7.25 9.64
N HIS A 65 -3.69 6.43 10.30
CA HIS A 65 -2.35 6.11 9.86
C HIS A 65 -2.40 4.89 8.93
N ILE A 66 -1.68 4.95 7.80
CA ILE A 66 -1.40 3.77 6.97
C ILE A 66 -0.06 3.20 7.43
N LEU A 67 -0.08 2.00 8.00
CA LEU A 67 1.08 1.33 8.60
C LEU A 67 1.47 0.09 7.80
N SER A 68 2.75 -0.28 7.84
CA SER A 68 3.19 -1.60 7.40
C SER A 68 2.46 -2.69 8.17
N ALA A 69 1.95 -3.70 7.45
CA ALA A 69 1.46 -4.93 8.06
C ALA A 69 2.59 -5.79 8.65
N VAL A 70 3.82 -5.64 8.15
CA VAL A 70 5.00 -6.38 8.61
C VAL A 70 5.70 -5.61 9.72
N TRP A 71 5.80 -6.24 10.89
CA TRP A 71 6.35 -5.64 12.11
C TRP A 71 7.88 -5.63 12.10
N GLY A 72 8.50 -4.84 12.99
CA GLY A 72 9.95 -4.70 13.10
C GLY A 72 10.60 -4.08 11.86
N ALA A 73 11.50 -4.81 11.21
CA ALA A 73 12.24 -4.34 10.04
C ALA A 73 11.36 -4.13 8.78
N GLY A 74 10.10 -4.59 8.81
CA GLY A 74 9.11 -4.33 7.78
C GLY A 74 8.77 -2.85 7.61
N GLY A 75 9.05 -2.03 8.63
CA GLY A 75 8.95 -0.57 8.59
C GLY A 75 7.68 -0.02 9.23
N GLY A 76 7.54 1.31 9.14
CA GLY A 76 6.49 2.05 9.82
C GLY A 76 5.38 2.53 8.90
N GLY A 77 4.80 3.66 9.29
CA GLY A 77 3.77 4.33 8.55
C GLY A 77 4.27 5.21 7.42
N VAL A 78 3.32 5.69 6.64
CA VAL A 78 3.57 6.57 5.49
C VAL A 78 3.70 8.03 5.93
N TYR A 79 4.56 8.79 5.28
CA TYR A 79 4.74 10.21 5.55
C TYR A 79 5.07 11.00 4.28
N LEU A 80 4.84 12.31 4.35
CA LEU A 80 5.18 13.25 3.28
C LEU A 80 6.59 13.79 3.50
N THR A 81 7.41 13.76 2.44
CA THR A 81 8.73 14.38 2.48
C THR A 81 9.09 15.08 1.18
N LYS A 82 10.12 15.93 1.25
CA LYS A 82 10.72 16.58 0.09
C LYS A 82 11.87 15.72 -0.44
N ILE A 83 11.77 15.31 -1.70
CA ILE A 83 12.85 14.60 -2.41
C ILE A 83 13.26 15.42 -3.62
N GLY A 84 14.56 15.68 -3.76
CA GLY A 84 15.11 16.49 -4.84
C GLY A 84 14.84 17.99 -4.67
N ASN A 85 14.83 18.71 -5.79
CA ASN A 85 14.81 20.17 -5.82
C ASN A 85 13.40 20.77 -5.94
N THR A 86 12.39 20.12 -5.36
CA THR A 86 11.03 20.67 -5.34
C THR A 86 10.91 21.79 -4.31
N LYS A 87 10.08 22.80 -4.58
CA LYS A 87 9.86 23.90 -3.60
C LYS A 87 9.25 23.37 -2.30
N CYS A 88 8.34 22.41 -2.41
CA CYS A 88 7.58 21.85 -1.30
C CYS A 88 7.63 20.32 -1.28
N PRO A 89 7.41 19.71 -0.10
CA PRO A 89 7.26 18.26 0.02
C PRO A 89 6.17 17.73 -0.90
N ASN A 90 6.48 16.68 -1.65
CA ASN A 90 5.54 16.04 -2.58
C ASN A 90 5.71 14.52 -2.68
N ALA A 91 6.71 13.93 -2.02
CA ALA A 91 6.97 12.50 -2.11
C ALA A 91 6.28 11.75 -0.97
N VAL A 92 5.54 10.70 -1.33
CA VAL A 92 4.92 9.77 -0.38
C VAL A 92 5.89 8.62 -0.11
N VAL A 93 6.25 8.42 1.15
CA VAL A 93 7.31 7.47 1.56
C VAL A 93 6.92 6.69 2.81
N GLN A 94 7.53 5.53 3.01
CA GLN A 94 7.39 4.72 4.21
C GLN A 94 8.57 4.95 5.17
N HIS A 95 8.27 5.09 6.47
CA HIS A 95 9.29 5.01 7.51
C HIS A 95 9.95 3.62 7.58
N GLY A 96 11.22 3.58 7.98
CA GLY A 96 11.98 2.33 8.09
C GLY A 96 11.75 1.55 9.40
N ARG A 97 11.10 2.16 10.41
CA ARG A 97 10.85 1.55 11.73
C ARG A 97 9.36 1.57 12.06
N ASP A 98 8.84 0.46 12.56
CA ASP A 98 7.44 0.28 12.97
C ASP A 98 6.99 1.23 14.10
N THR A 99 7.92 1.70 14.93
CA THR A 99 7.65 2.72 15.96
C THR A 99 7.24 4.08 15.39
N GLN A 100 7.47 4.34 14.11
CA GLN A 100 7.11 5.60 13.45
C GLN A 100 5.77 5.44 12.73
N GLN A 101 4.69 5.95 13.33
CA GLN A 101 3.33 5.83 12.79
C GLN A 101 3.08 6.63 11.51
N GLY A 102 3.99 7.52 11.13
CA GLY A 102 3.85 8.38 9.96
C GLY A 102 2.80 9.49 10.17
N MET A 103 2.41 10.12 9.07
CA MET A 103 1.46 11.23 9.04
C MET A 103 0.03 10.72 8.81
N PRO A 104 -0.97 11.32 9.46
CA PRO A 104 -2.35 10.91 9.28
C PRO A 104 -2.84 11.23 7.87
N VAL A 105 -3.72 10.38 7.36
CA VAL A 105 -4.42 10.54 6.08
C VAL A 105 -5.94 10.53 6.28
N LYS A 106 -6.65 11.08 5.29
CA LYS A 106 -8.10 10.96 5.14
C LYS A 106 -8.42 10.26 3.83
N PHE A 107 -9.49 9.48 3.86
CA PHE A 107 -10.09 8.86 2.68
C PHE A 107 -11.37 9.59 2.34
N LEU A 108 -11.55 9.93 1.06
CA LEU A 108 -12.78 10.50 0.53
C LEU A 108 -13.30 9.64 -0.61
N THR A 109 -14.61 9.55 -0.75
CA THR A 109 -15.25 8.99 -1.95
C THR A 109 -16.36 9.92 -2.40
N ARG A 110 -16.53 10.05 -3.73
CA ARG A 110 -17.55 10.94 -4.33
C ARG A 110 -18.90 10.27 -4.55
N LEU A 111 -18.92 8.94 -4.60
CA LEU A 111 -20.11 8.14 -4.93
C LEU A 111 -20.15 6.93 -3.99
N PRO A 112 -20.55 7.11 -2.72
CA PRO A 112 -20.79 5.96 -1.86
C PRO A 112 -21.94 5.16 -2.45
N THR A 113 -21.63 3.93 -2.86
CA THR A 113 -22.55 3.11 -3.67
C THR A 113 -23.60 2.37 -2.84
N HIS A 114 -23.36 2.20 -1.54
CA HIS A 114 -24.21 1.43 -0.63
C HIS A 114 -24.19 2.03 0.79
N PRO A 115 -25.31 1.95 1.53
CA PRO A 115 -25.34 2.29 2.94
C PRO A 115 -24.49 1.30 3.77
N PRO A 116 -23.99 1.70 4.95
CA PRO A 116 -23.79 3.09 5.38
C PRO A 116 -22.89 3.89 4.40
N PHE A 117 -23.36 5.08 3.99
CA PHE A 117 -22.73 5.88 2.93
C PHE A 117 -21.48 6.65 3.41
N ASP A 118 -21.21 6.63 4.70
CA ASP A 118 -20.03 7.22 5.34
C ASP A 118 -18.86 6.23 5.49
N VAL A 119 -19.02 4.98 5.04
CA VAL A 119 -18.00 3.93 5.14
C VAL A 119 -17.19 3.78 3.85
N ILE A 120 -15.89 3.56 4.01
CA ILE A 120 -14.98 3.17 2.92
C ILE A 120 -15.13 1.67 2.64
N ARG A 121 -15.47 1.33 1.41
CA ARG A 121 -15.63 -0.05 0.94
C ARG A 121 -14.48 -0.47 0.03
N GLU A 122 -14.15 -1.75 0.05
CA GLU A 122 -13.15 -2.34 -0.83
C GLU A 122 -13.51 -2.11 -2.30
N THR A 123 -12.51 -2.04 -3.18
CA THR A 123 -12.63 -1.84 -4.64
C THR A 123 -13.28 -0.52 -5.09
N ASN A 124 -13.90 0.27 -4.22
CA ASN A 124 -14.38 1.61 -4.55
C ASN A 124 -13.21 2.57 -4.81
N GLU A 125 -13.44 3.51 -5.71
CA GLU A 125 -12.48 4.60 -5.95
C GLU A 125 -12.48 5.56 -4.76
N VAL A 126 -11.30 5.74 -4.18
CA VAL A 126 -11.05 6.66 -3.07
C VAL A 126 -9.98 7.68 -3.45
N GLU A 127 -10.18 8.91 -2.98
CA GLU A 127 -9.14 9.93 -2.93
C GLU A 127 -8.46 9.84 -1.55
N ILE A 128 -7.13 9.88 -1.53
CA ILE A 128 -6.33 9.86 -0.30
C ILE A 128 -5.67 11.22 -0.16
N MET A 129 -5.64 11.78 1.05
CA MET A 129 -4.83 12.97 1.32
C MET A 129 -4.17 12.92 2.70
N PHE A 130 -3.01 13.54 2.85
CA PHE A 130 -2.48 13.78 4.20
C PHE A 130 -3.29 14.84 4.94
N SER A 131 -3.66 14.54 6.19
CA SER A 131 -4.32 15.49 7.10
C SER A 131 -3.29 16.20 7.97
N ILE A 132 -2.47 17.03 7.32
CA ILE A 132 -1.40 17.79 7.98
C ILE A 132 -1.60 19.28 7.76
N ARG A 133 -1.15 20.08 8.73
CA ARG A 133 -1.09 21.53 8.54
C ARG A 133 0.05 21.85 7.59
N SER A 134 -0.28 22.35 6.40
CA SER A 134 0.76 22.80 5.48
C SER A 134 1.28 24.18 5.89
N THR A 135 2.55 24.44 5.57
CA THR A 135 3.14 25.78 5.78
C THR A 135 2.55 26.77 4.77
N PRO A 136 2.41 28.06 5.10
CA PRO A 136 1.86 29.07 4.19
C PRO A 136 2.56 29.17 2.83
N ARG A 137 3.84 28.75 2.76
CA ARG A 137 4.66 28.75 1.54
C ARG A 137 4.45 27.53 0.64
N CYS A 138 3.70 26.53 1.12
CA CYS A 138 3.47 25.26 0.47
C CYS A 138 1.99 24.91 0.48
N ASP A 139 1.17 25.66 -0.24
CA ASP A 139 -0.21 25.27 -0.51
C ASP A 139 -0.32 24.23 -1.64
N ASN A 140 0.66 23.34 -1.70
CA ASN A 140 0.83 22.37 -2.78
C ASN A 140 -0.18 21.22 -2.71
N GLY A 141 -1.16 21.29 -1.81
CA GLY A 141 -2.15 20.27 -1.53
C GLY A 141 -1.56 18.92 -1.13
N THR A 142 -2.36 18.14 -0.42
CA THR A 142 -1.93 16.87 0.16
C THR A 142 -2.60 15.67 -0.48
N TYR A 143 -3.33 15.87 -1.59
CA TYR A 143 -4.00 14.79 -2.32
C TYR A 143 -2.97 13.90 -3.00
N TRP A 144 -3.08 12.60 -2.78
CA TRP A 144 -2.25 11.62 -3.44
C TRP A 144 -2.67 11.49 -4.89
N MET A 145 -1.68 11.31 -5.76
CA MET A 145 -1.88 10.96 -7.16
C MET A 145 -0.70 10.16 -7.69
N VAL A 146 -0.94 9.42 -8.75
CA VAL A 146 0.12 8.76 -9.52
C VAL A 146 0.72 9.75 -10.51
N ASP A 147 2.03 9.98 -10.41
CA ASP A 147 2.77 10.85 -11.31
C ASP A 147 3.01 10.20 -12.69
N ASN A 148 3.49 11.02 -13.62
CA ASN A 148 4.00 10.54 -14.90
C ASN A 148 5.23 9.63 -14.70
N PRO A 149 5.54 8.77 -15.69
CA PRO A 149 6.73 7.91 -15.62
C PRO A 149 8.01 8.70 -15.38
N ASP A 150 8.74 8.37 -14.32
CA ASP A 150 10.03 8.98 -14.01
C ASP A 150 11.14 8.30 -14.82
N MET A 151 11.63 8.99 -15.86
CA MET A 151 12.68 8.49 -16.74
C MET A 151 14.02 8.27 -16.02
N THR A 152 14.27 8.97 -14.91
CA THR A 152 15.47 8.74 -14.08
C THR A 152 15.35 7.49 -13.20
N ALA A 153 14.14 6.93 -13.09
CA ALA A 153 13.82 5.73 -12.33
C ALA A 153 13.23 4.62 -13.21
N ARG A 154 13.73 4.47 -14.45
CA ARG A 154 13.31 3.40 -15.39
C ARG A 154 11.80 3.41 -15.69
N GLY A 155 11.20 4.61 -15.76
CA GLY A 155 9.77 4.77 -16.04
C GLY A 155 8.87 4.45 -14.85
N THR A 156 9.42 4.32 -13.64
CA THR A 156 8.63 4.10 -12.42
C THR A 156 7.63 5.25 -12.24
N ARG A 157 6.37 4.92 -11.98
CA ARG A 157 5.32 5.89 -11.66
C ARG A 157 5.18 5.98 -10.15
N PHE A 158 5.59 7.11 -9.58
CA PHE A 158 5.55 7.32 -8.13
C PHE A 158 4.19 7.83 -7.67
N VAL A 159 3.85 7.54 -6.41
CA VAL A 159 2.77 8.22 -5.70
C VAL A 159 3.32 9.51 -5.12
N VAL A 160 2.70 10.63 -5.46
CA VAL A 160 3.09 11.99 -5.07
C VAL A 160 1.88 12.75 -4.53
N THR A 161 2.11 13.90 -3.89
CA THR A 161 1.03 14.80 -3.49
C THR A 161 0.88 16.01 -4.42
N SER A 162 -0.35 16.48 -4.57
CA SER A 162 -0.71 17.63 -5.42
C SER A 162 -1.92 18.41 -4.86
N ALA A 163 -2.01 19.69 -5.22
CA ALA A 163 -3.15 20.58 -4.98
C ALA A 163 -4.19 20.41 -6.08
N ILE A 164 -3.71 20.14 -7.28
CA ILE A 164 -4.55 19.96 -8.44
C ILE A 164 -4.92 18.49 -8.52
N LYS A 165 -6.22 18.23 -8.46
CA LYS A 165 -6.80 16.90 -8.63
C LYS A 165 -6.82 16.55 -10.12
N ILE A 166 -5.92 15.67 -10.54
CA ILE A 166 -5.86 15.18 -11.93
C ILE A 166 -6.56 13.83 -11.99
N VAL A 167 -7.76 13.81 -12.55
CA VAL A 167 -8.52 12.58 -12.79
C VAL A 167 -7.97 11.88 -14.05
N PRO A 168 -7.76 10.56 -14.05
CA PRO A 168 -8.04 9.58 -12.99
C PRO A 168 -6.86 9.32 -12.03
N ASN A 169 -5.73 10.02 -12.16
CA ASN A 169 -4.51 9.75 -11.41
C ASN A 169 -4.66 9.87 -9.88
N ILE A 170 -5.70 10.55 -9.39
CA ILE A 170 -6.01 10.71 -7.96
C ILE A 170 -6.77 9.51 -7.35
N TRP A 171 -7.30 8.61 -8.18
CA TRP A 171 -8.14 7.52 -7.72
C TRP A 171 -7.31 6.29 -7.35
N PHE A 172 -7.59 5.76 -6.17
CA PHE A 172 -7.02 4.53 -5.66
C PHE A 172 -8.13 3.58 -5.26
N ASN A 173 -7.82 2.29 -5.17
CA ASN A 173 -8.70 1.28 -4.60
C ASN A 173 -8.00 0.63 -3.42
N ILE A 174 -8.78 0.25 -2.41
CA ILE A 174 -8.30 -0.54 -1.27
C ILE A 174 -8.84 -1.95 -1.44
N GLU A 175 -7.98 -2.95 -1.38
CA GLU A 175 -8.36 -4.36 -1.52
C GLU A 175 -7.72 -5.18 -0.41
N LYS A 176 -8.45 -6.16 0.11
CA LYS A 176 -7.89 -7.14 1.02
C LYS A 176 -6.91 -8.05 0.29
N LEU A 177 -5.76 -8.34 0.90
CA LEU A 177 -4.74 -9.21 0.32
C LEU A 177 -5.16 -10.69 0.30
N SER A 178 -5.89 -11.12 1.32
CA SER A 178 -6.41 -12.48 1.46
C SER A 178 -7.65 -12.48 2.33
N LYS A 179 -8.54 -13.45 2.14
CA LYS A 179 -9.70 -13.66 3.01
C LYS A 179 -9.30 -13.95 4.47
N THR A 180 -8.11 -14.50 4.69
CA THR A 180 -7.63 -14.97 6.00
C THR A 180 -6.79 -13.95 6.77
N LEU A 181 -6.23 -12.95 6.09
CA LEU A 181 -5.34 -11.97 6.71
C LEU A 181 -6.02 -10.60 6.79
N PRO A 182 -5.90 -9.85 7.89
CA PRO A 182 -6.48 -8.51 8.05
C PRO A 182 -5.63 -7.44 7.35
N PHE A 183 -4.98 -7.78 6.24
CA PHE A 183 -4.06 -6.89 5.55
C PHE A 183 -4.67 -6.41 4.24
N TYR A 184 -4.42 -5.15 3.94
CA TYR A 184 -4.90 -4.50 2.73
C TYR A 184 -3.73 -4.14 1.81
N LYS A 185 -4.06 -3.85 0.56
CA LYS A 185 -3.18 -3.22 -0.42
C LYS A 185 -3.90 -2.06 -1.09
N LEU A 186 -3.12 -1.08 -1.51
CA LEU A 186 -3.61 0.00 -2.37
C LEU A 186 -3.34 -0.35 -3.83
N ARG A 187 -4.25 0.04 -4.72
CA ARG A 187 -4.11 -0.13 -6.17
C ARG A 187 -4.47 1.15 -6.90
N HIS A 188 -3.98 1.26 -8.13
CA HIS A 188 -4.37 2.29 -9.07
C HIS A 188 -4.73 1.66 -10.41
N CYS A 189 -5.92 1.96 -10.87
CA CYS A 189 -6.42 1.57 -12.18
C CYS A 189 -6.49 2.81 -13.09
N PRO A 190 -5.77 2.84 -14.22
CA PRO A 190 -5.99 3.86 -15.24
C PRO A 190 -7.45 3.83 -15.70
N SER A 191 -8.00 4.99 -16.06
CA SER A 191 -9.36 5.05 -16.61
C SER A 191 -9.46 4.18 -17.87
N ARG A 192 -10.48 3.32 -17.91
CA ARG A 192 -10.82 2.49 -19.08
C ARG A 192 -11.02 3.33 -20.34
N SER A 193 -11.46 4.59 -20.22
CA SER A 193 -11.63 5.50 -21.35
C SER A 193 -10.31 6.01 -21.92
N ILE A 194 -9.26 6.08 -21.09
CA ILE A 194 -7.92 6.50 -21.51
C ILE A 194 -7.13 5.29 -22.01
N CYS A 195 -7.25 4.16 -21.31
CA CYS A 195 -6.59 2.93 -21.69
C CYS A 195 -7.47 1.72 -21.35
N PRO A 196 -8.23 1.20 -22.33
CA PRO A 196 -9.15 0.08 -22.11
C PRO A 196 -8.46 -1.22 -21.66
N THR A 197 -7.20 -1.40 -22.05
CA THR A 197 -6.42 -2.62 -21.84
C THR A 197 -5.33 -2.49 -20.77
N CYS A 198 -5.15 -1.31 -20.18
CA CYS A 198 -4.11 -1.12 -19.18
C CYS A 198 -4.47 -1.90 -17.89
N PRO A 199 -3.56 -2.74 -17.37
CA PRO A 199 -3.80 -3.42 -16.12
C PRO A 199 -3.76 -2.43 -14.95
N CYS A 200 -4.55 -2.71 -13.92
CA CYS A 200 -4.40 -2.04 -12.64
C CYS A 200 -3.09 -2.48 -11.99
N SER A 201 -2.36 -1.52 -11.42
CA SER A 201 -1.10 -1.78 -10.72
C SER A 201 -1.29 -1.67 -9.21
N ASP A 202 -0.57 -2.50 -8.46
CA ASP A 202 -0.51 -2.40 -7.02
C ASP A 202 0.41 -1.22 -6.63
N VAL A 203 0.12 -0.57 -5.51
CA VAL A 203 1.04 0.41 -4.91
C VAL A 203 1.98 -0.33 -3.98
N GLY A 204 3.27 -0.32 -4.33
CA GLY A 204 4.35 -0.94 -3.58
C GLY A 204 5.39 0.08 -3.11
N LEU A 205 6.56 -0.43 -2.73
CA LEU A 205 7.69 0.37 -2.27
C LEU A 205 8.86 0.24 -3.24
N THR A 206 9.38 1.38 -3.70
CA THR A 206 10.60 1.47 -4.51
C THR A 206 11.65 2.27 -3.76
N ILE A 207 12.84 1.70 -3.59
CA ILE A 207 13.96 2.41 -2.96
C ILE A 207 14.61 3.32 -3.99
N LEU A 208 14.52 4.63 -3.77
CA LEU A 208 15.19 5.63 -4.60
C LEU A 208 15.80 6.72 -3.70
N LYS A 209 17.09 7.01 -3.92
CA LYS A 209 17.83 8.04 -3.15
C LYS A 209 17.74 7.86 -1.63
N GLY A 210 17.74 6.61 -1.15
CA GLY A 210 17.65 6.27 0.27
C GLY A 210 16.24 6.30 0.86
N TYR A 211 15.22 6.62 0.08
CA TYR A 211 13.83 6.64 0.52
C TYR A 211 13.05 5.43 0.00
N ARG A 212 12.20 4.83 0.86
CA ARG A 212 11.20 3.83 0.47
C ARG A 212 9.95 4.54 -0.08
N ARG A 213 9.99 4.93 -1.36
CA ARG A 213 8.93 5.72 -2.01
C ARG A 213 7.77 4.81 -2.41
N LEU A 214 6.54 5.29 -2.25
CA LEU A 214 5.38 4.60 -2.80
C LEU A 214 5.36 4.76 -4.32
N ALA A 215 5.12 3.66 -5.03
CA ALA A 215 5.11 3.63 -6.50
C ALA A 215 4.19 2.53 -7.02
N LEU A 216 3.81 2.61 -8.30
CA LEU A 216 3.17 1.49 -8.98
C LEU A 216 4.19 0.37 -9.20
N THR A 217 3.86 -0.83 -8.72
CA THR A 217 4.71 -2.02 -8.80
C THR A 217 3.86 -3.29 -8.98
N ASN A 218 4.53 -4.43 -9.15
CA ASN A 218 3.92 -5.75 -9.11
C ASN A 218 3.87 -6.37 -7.70
N GLN A 219 4.50 -5.73 -6.70
CA GLN A 219 4.55 -6.22 -5.32
C GLN A 219 3.87 -5.22 -4.39
N PRO A 220 2.69 -5.53 -3.84
CA PRO A 220 1.95 -4.58 -3.02
C PRO A 220 2.68 -4.27 -1.71
N PHE A 221 2.58 -3.01 -1.28
CA PHE A 221 2.87 -2.64 0.10
C PHE A 221 1.70 -3.12 0.96
N MET A 222 1.96 -4.13 1.78
CA MET A 222 0.95 -4.69 2.68
C MET A 222 0.72 -3.73 3.85
N VAL A 223 -0.51 -3.26 3.99
CA VAL A 223 -0.86 -2.20 4.96
C VAL A 223 -1.99 -2.59 5.89
N VAL A 224 -1.99 -1.93 7.05
CA VAL A 224 -3.12 -1.87 7.98
C VAL A 224 -3.42 -0.41 8.31
N PHE A 225 -4.65 -0.14 8.76
CA PHE A 225 -5.11 1.21 9.07
C PHE A 225 -5.30 1.36 10.57
N LYS A 226 -4.75 2.42 11.16
CA LYS A 226 -4.93 2.75 12.57
C LYS A 226 -5.61 4.10 12.72
N LYS A 227 -6.80 4.12 13.30
CA LYS A 227 -7.54 5.37 13.60
C LYS A 227 -6.70 6.29 14.48
N VAL A 228 -6.66 7.57 14.13
CA VAL A 228 -5.99 8.60 14.93
C VAL A 228 -6.88 8.90 16.13
N GLN A 229 -6.32 8.77 17.33
CA GLN A 229 -6.99 9.19 18.55
C GLN A 229 -6.88 10.72 18.65
N LYS A 230 -8.03 11.42 18.65
CA LYS A 230 -8.05 12.84 19.02
C LYS A 230 -7.76 12.91 20.51
N SER A 231 -6.74 13.66 20.93
CA SER A 231 -6.66 14.04 22.34
C SER A 231 -7.89 14.92 22.60
N THR A 232 -8.77 14.44 23.46
CA THR A 232 -9.75 15.32 24.09
C THR A 232 -8.93 16.14 25.07
N ASP A 233 -8.47 17.31 24.64
CA ASP A 233 -7.88 18.27 25.56
C ASP A 233 -9.01 18.65 26.54
N ALA A 234 -8.90 18.14 27.77
CA ALA A 234 -9.80 18.40 28.89
C ALA A 234 -9.43 19.71 29.59
#